data_AF-A0A2E4V1F6-F1
#
_entry.id   AF-A0A2E4V1F6-F1
#
_cell.length_a   1.000
_cell.length_b   1.000
_cell.length_c   1.000
_cell.angle_alpha   90.00
_cell.angle_beta   90.00
_cell.angle_gamma   90.00
#
_symmetry.space_group_name_H-M   'P 1'
#
loop_
_entity.id
_entity.type
_entity.pdbx_description
1 polymer ?
#
loop_
_entity_poly.entity_id
_entity_poly.type
_entity_poly.pdbx_seq_one_letter_code
_entity_poly.pdbx_strand_id
1 'polypeptide(L)'
;MSNKIGLPKNTIDFVFHGGSGSSSEEINEAISYGIIKMNIDTDLQFAYMLGIRDYFSNNSEYLKSQIGNPEGEDFPNKKYYDPRKWIREGEKTFINRLKQAFEDLNNINTL
;
A
#
# COMPACT_ATOMS: atom_id res chain seq x y z
N MET A 1 27.75 -9.52 14.59
CA MET A 1 28.39 -8.66 15.61
C MET A 1 28.24 -9.26 17.01
N SER A 2 27.03 -9.58 17.46
CA SER A 2 26.77 -10.16 18.79
C SER A 2 27.65 -11.37 19.14
N ASN A 3 27.82 -12.32 18.23
CA ASN A 3 28.68 -13.50 18.43
C ASN A 3 30.17 -13.14 18.67
N LYS A 4 30.66 -12.03 18.10
CA LYS A 4 32.07 -11.60 18.28
C LYS A 4 32.32 -10.98 19.65
N ILE A 5 31.29 -10.44 20.31
CA ILE A 5 31.39 -9.71 21.58
C ILE A 5 30.59 -10.37 22.72
N GLY A 6 30.10 -11.60 22.50
CA GLY A 6 29.40 -12.38 23.53
C GLY A 6 28.02 -11.85 23.93
N LEU A 7 27.36 -11.06 23.06
CA LEU A 7 26.01 -10.56 23.33
C LEU A 7 24.93 -11.54 22.84
N PRO A 8 23.72 -11.53 23.44
CA PRO A 8 22.58 -12.24 22.91
C PRO A 8 22.29 -11.91 21.44
N LYS A 9 21.67 -12.85 20.71
CA LYS A 9 21.21 -12.60 19.35
C LYS A 9 20.17 -11.46 19.36
N ASN A 10 20.20 -10.60 18.34
CA ASN A 10 19.29 -9.45 18.18
C ASN A 10 19.22 -8.54 19.42
N THR A 11 20.36 -8.24 20.03
CA THR A 11 20.44 -7.32 21.18
C THR A 11 20.06 -5.87 20.81
N ILE A 12 20.15 -5.50 19.53
CA ILE A 12 19.85 -4.15 19.04
C ILE A 12 18.62 -4.22 18.15
N ASP A 13 17.67 -3.33 18.40
CA ASP A 13 16.48 -3.14 17.59
C ASP A 13 16.81 -2.26 16.37
N PHE A 14 16.89 -2.87 15.19
CA PHE A 14 17.17 -2.14 13.96
C PHE A 14 15.90 -1.65 13.26
N VAL A 15 16.00 -0.47 12.65
CA VAL A 15 14.97 0.12 11.78
C VAL A 15 15.53 0.22 10.36
N PHE A 16 14.83 -0.40 9.40
CA PHE A 16 15.12 -0.31 7.98
C PHE A 16 14.43 0.93 7.41
N HIS A 17 15.20 1.95 7.05
CA HIS A 17 14.71 3.13 6.34
C HIS A 17 14.75 2.92 4.83
N GLY A 18 13.69 3.34 4.11
CA GLY A 18 13.66 3.28 2.65
C GLY A 18 13.40 1.88 2.08
N GLY A 19 12.46 1.12 2.66
CA GLY A 19 12.13 -0.23 2.16
C GLY A 19 11.32 -0.26 0.86
N SER A 20 10.84 0.89 0.37
CA SER A 20 10.17 0.97 -0.93
C SER A 20 11.15 0.61 -2.06
N GLY A 21 10.79 -0.36 -2.90
CA GLY A 21 11.61 -0.83 -4.01
C GLY A 21 12.71 -1.86 -3.67
N SER A 22 12.87 -2.24 -2.39
CA SER A 22 13.76 -3.34 -2.00
C SER A 22 13.23 -4.70 -2.48
N SER A 23 14.14 -5.61 -2.82
CA SER A 23 13.75 -6.98 -3.19
C SER A 23 13.38 -7.82 -1.98
N SER A 24 12.64 -8.91 -2.20
CA SER A 24 12.32 -9.86 -1.13
C SER A 24 13.58 -10.48 -0.52
N GLU A 25 14.65 -10.67 -1.30
CA GLU A 25 15.94 -11.16 -0.80
C GLU A 25 16.60 -10.15 0.15
N GLU A 26 16.63 -8.86 -0.21
CA GLU A 26 17.19 -7.79 0.63
C GLU A 26 16.43 -7.65 1.96
N ILE A 27 15.09 -7.75 1.91
CA ILE A 27 14.25 -7.70 3.10
C ILE A 27 14.53 -8.92 4.00
N ASN A 28 14.59 -10.13 3.43
CA ASN A 28 14.90 -11.34 4.19
C ASN A 28 16.30 -11.30 4.82
N GLU A 29 17.29 -10.78 4.09
CA GLU A 29 18.63 -10.60 4.63
C GLU A 29 18.61 -9.62 5.82
N ALA A 30 17.92 -8.49 5.69
CA ALA A 30 17.80 -7.53 6.77
C ALA A 30 17.09 -8.09 8.01
N ILE A 31 16.03 -8.89 7.82
CA ILE A 31 15.35 -9.62 8.91
C ILE A 31 16.33 -10.55 9.62
N SER A 32 17.20 -11.25 8.87
CA SER A 32 18.22 -12.13 9.45
C SER A 32 19.20 -11.39 10.36
N TYR A 33 19.39 -10.08 10.13
CA TYR A 33 20.21 -9.19 10.94
C TYR A 33 19.48 -8.52 12.11
N GLY A 34 18.18 -8.76 12.26
CA GLY A 34 17.38 -8.33 13.41
C GLY A 34 16.69 -6.98 13.24
N ILE A 35 16.30 -6.59 12.03
CA ILE A 35 15.34 -5.48 11.88
C ILE A 35 14.00 -5.85 12.53
N ILE A 36 13.40 -4.87 13.21
CA ILE A 36 12.07 -5.02 13.83
C ILE A 36 11.04 -4.06 13.22
N LYS A 37 11.49 -3.13 12.39
CA LYS A 37 10.66 -2.09 11.77
C LYS A 37 11.20 -1.73 10.40
N MET A 38 10.34 -1.67 9.39
CA MET A 38 10.66 -1.16 8.06
C MET A 38 9.76 0.02 7.73
N ASN A 39 10.34 1.09 7.19
CA ASN A 39 9.59 2.22 6.66
C ASN A 39 9.22 1.97 5.20
N ILE A 40 7.94 2.10 4.88
CA ILE A 40 7.38 2.03 3.53
C ILE A 40 6.48 3.24 3.33
N ASP A 41 6.70 4.00 2.26
CA ASP A 41 5.94 5.23 1.99
C ASP A 41 5.64 5.38 0.50
N THR A 42 6.67 5.54 -0.34
CA THR A 42 6.51 5.68 -1.80
C THR A 42 5.62 4.61 -2.43
N ASP A 43 5.81 3.33 -2.06
CA ASP A 43 5.01 2.23 -2.59
C ASP A 43 3.54 2.30 -2.16
N LEU A 44 3.29 2.76 -0.92
CA LEU A 44 1.95 2.95 -0.39
C LEU A 44 1.25 4.17 -1.02
N GLN A 45 1.98 5.28 -1.20
CA GLN A 45 1.48 6.46 -1.90
C GLN A 45 1.07 6.11 -3.34
N PHE A 46 1.95 5.39 -4.05
CA PHE A 46 1.65 4.94 -5.41
C PHE A 46 0.46 3.98 -5.42
N ALA A 47 0.42 2.99 -4.53
CA ALA A 47 -0.69 2.06 -4.41
C ALA A 47 -2.02 2.76 -4.15
N TYR A 48 -2.06 3.76 -3.26
CA TYR A 48 -3.28 4.54 -3.00
C TYR A 48 -3.74 5.32 -4.24
N MET A 49 -2.79 5.96 -4.92
CA MET A 49 -3.07 6.71 -6.16
C MET A 49 -3.61 5.79 -7.27
N LEU A 50 -3.06 4.57 -7.43
CA LEU A 50 -3.48 3.60 -8.44
C LEU A 50 -5.00 3.35 -8.41
N GLY A 51 -5.57 3.06 -7.24
CA GLY A 51 -7.00 2.75 -7.12
C GLY A 51 -7.89 3.91 -7.54
N ILE A 52 -7.50 5.15 -7.20
CA ILE A 52 -8.22 6.36 -7.59
C ILE A 52 -8.06 6.61 -9.10
N ARG A 53 -6.83 6.52 -9.62
CA ARG A 53 -6.53 6.70 -11.05
C ARG A 53 -7.36 5.76 -11.91
N ASP A 54 -7.40 4.48 -11.54
CA ASP A 54 -8.11 3.46 -12.30
C ASP A 54 -9.63 3.69 -12.22
N TYR A 55 -10.16 4.09 -11.05
CA TYR A 55 -11.56 4.47 -10.93
C TYR A 55 -11.91 5.66 -11.84
N PHE A 56 -11.09 6.71 -11.83
CA PHE A 56 -11.33 7.91 -12.61
C PHE A 56 -11.25 7.63 -14.10
N SER A 57 -10.31 6.80 -14.52
CA SER A 57 -10.13 6.40 -15.92
C SER A 57 -11.35 5.63 -16.42
N ASN A 58 -11.81 4.65 -15.65
CA ASN A 58 -12.93 3.77 -16.00
C ASN A 58 -14.30 4.48 -15.95
N ASN A 59 -14.44 5.51 -15.11
CA ASN A 59 -15.71 6.24 -14.94
C ASN A 59 -15.64 7.67 -15.52
N SER A 60 -14.64 7.96 -16.35
CA SER A 60 -14.33 9.32 -16.82
C SER A 60 -15.54 10.05 -17.41
N GLU A 61 -16.35 9.39 -18.24
CA GLU A 61 -17.57 9.97 -18.81
C GLU A 61 -18.66 10.29 -17.77
N TYR A 62 -18.75 9.50 -16.70
CA TYR A 62 -19.71 9.69 -15.61
C TYR A 62 -19.25 10.73 -14.59
N LEU A 63 -18.00 11.18 -14.64
CA LEU A 63 -17.43 12.14 -13.69
C LEU A 63 -17.46 13.59 -14.19
N LYS A 64 -17.87 13.83 -15.44
CA LYS A 64 -17.85 15.16 -16.09
C LYS A 64 -18.97 16.09 -15.64
N SER A 65 -20.10 15.55 -15.23
CA SER A 65 -21.30 16.32 -14.85
C SER A 65 -22.09 15.64 -13.74
N GLN A 66 -22.95 16.39 -13.05
CA GLN A 66 -23.83 15.80 -12.03
C GLN A 66 -24.98 14.98 -12.63
N ILE A 67 -25.43 15.36 -13.83
CA ILE A 67 -26.50 14.75 -14.61
C ILE A 67 -26.01 14.67 -16.07
N GLY A 68 -26.35 13.59 -16.76
CA GLY A 68 -25.94 13.30 -18.13
C GLY A 68 -24.71 12.41 -18.19
N ASN A 69 -24.81 11.29 -18.89
CA ASN A 69 -23.73 10.31 -19.08
C ASN A 69 -24.00 9.46 -20.34
N PRO A 70 -23.16 8.48 -20.68
CA PRO A 70 -23.38 7.63 -21.87
C PRO A 70 -24.69 6.82 -21.89
N GLU A 71 -25.37 6.68 -20.75
CA GLU A 71 -26.69 6.03 -20.64
C GLU A 71 -27.84 6.99 -20.97
N GLY A 72 -27.60 8.32 -20.95
CA GLY A 72 -28.54 9.36 -21.38
C GLY A 72 -28.35 10.71 -20.67
N GLU A 73 -28.96 11.76 -21.22
CA GLU A 73 -28.77 13.15 -20.74
C GLU A 73 -29.39 13.43 -19.36
N ASP A 74 -30.43 12.70 -18.95
CA ASP A 74 -31.13 12.92 -17.68
C ASP A 74 -30.64 12.03 -16.53
N PHE A 75 -29.66 11.15 -16.76
CA PHE A 75 -29.22 10.20 -15.75
C PHE A 75 -28.28 10.83 -14.70
N PRO A 76 -28.51 10.62 -13.39
CA PRO A 76 -27.69 11.21 -12.34
C PRO A 76 -26.39 10.43 -12.09
N ASN A 77 -25.28 11.16 -11.92
CA ASN A 77 -23.95 10.57 -11.72
C ASN A 77 -23.51 10.46 -10.27
N LYS A 78 -24.39 10.75 -9.30
CA LYS A 78 -24.05 10.73 -7.86
C LYS A 78 -23.38 9.44 -7.42
N LYS A 79 -23.80 8.29 -7.95
CA LYS A 79 -23.23 6.99 -7.61
C LYS A 79 -21.76 6.82 -8.04
N TYR A 80 -21.25 7.68 -8.94
CA TYR A 80 -19.87 7.66 -9.44
C TYR A 80 -18.98 8.70 -8.75
N TYR A 81 -19.43 9.95 -8.63
CA TYR A 81 -18.59 11.01 -8.05
C TYR A 81 -18.60 11.04 -6.51
N ASP A 82 -19.47 10.27 -5.85
CA ASP A 82 -19.49 10.18 -4.38
C ASP A 82 -18.10 9.79 -3.85
N PRO A 83 -17.44 10.63 -3.02
CA PRO A 83 -16.08 10.38 -2.56
C PRO A 83 -15.88 9.01 -1.92
N ARG A 84 -16.91 8.48 -1.26
CA ARG A 84 -16.86 7.16 -0.63
C ARG A 84 -16.62 6.02 -1.62
N LYS A 85 -16.88 6.22 -2.91
CA LYS A 85 -16.63 5.22 -3.96
C LYS A 85 -15.17 5.21 -4.37
N TRP A 86 -14.63 6.33 -4.83
CA TRP A 86 -13.28 6.36 -5.38
C TRP A 86 -12.19 6.42 -4.32
N ILE A 87 -12.43 7.05 -3.16
CA ILE A 87 -11.53 6.95 -1.99
C ILE A 87 -11.39 5.49 -1.56
N ARG A 88 -12.51 4.75 -1.56
CA ARG A 88 -12.51 3.34 -1.18
C ARG A 88 -11.69 2.47 -2.14
N GLU A 89 -11.65 2.80 -3.44
CA GLU A 89 -10.77 2.10 -4.36
C GLU A 89 -9.29 2.36 -4.05
N GLY A 90 -8.92 3.60 -3.71
CA GLY A 90 -7.56 3.90 -3.22
C GLY A 90 -7.19 3.15 -1.92
N GLU A 91 -8.11 3.09 -0.96
CA GLU A 91 -7.91 2.30 0.26
C GLU A 91 -7.70 0.81 -0.03
N LYS A 92 -8.45 0.23 -0.95
CA LYS A 92 -8.33 -1.20 -1.31
C LYS A 92 -6.97 -1.51 -1.90
N THR A 93 -6.49 -0.71 -2.85
CA THR A 93 -5.17 -0.91 -3.47
C THR A 93 -4.04 -0.67 -2.46
N PHE A 94 -4.18 0.33 -1.58
CA PHE A 94 -3.27 0.54 -0.45
C PHE A 94 -3.23 -0.66 0.49
N ILE A 95 -4.39 -1.19 0.91
CA ILE A 95 -4.48 -2.38 1.78
C ILE A 95 -3.80 -3.58 1.13
N ASN A 96 -4.00 -3.79 -0.17
CA ASN A 96 -3.35 -4.89 -0.88
C ASN A 96 -1.83 -4.75 -0.87
N ARG A 97 -1.30 -3.55 -1.13
CA ARG A 97 0.16 -3.30 -1.05
C ARG A 97 0.71 -3.48 0.37
N LEU A 98 -0.06 -3.07 1.38
CA LEU A 98 0.31 -3.21 2.78
C LEU A 98 0.32 -4.68 3.22
N LYS A 99 -0.63 -5.50 2.75
CA LYS A 99 -0.64 -6.96 2.99
C LYS A 99 0.63 -7.61 2.43
N GLN A 100 1.02 -7.25 1.20
CA GLN A 100 2.28 -7.73 0.63
C GLN A 100 3.48 -7.35 1.52
N ALA A 101 3.52 -6.11 2.04
CA ALA A 101 4.59 -5.71 2.95
C ALA A 101 4.61 -6.52 4.27
N PHE A 102 3.44 -6.92 4.79
CA PHE A 102 3.37 -7.83 5.94
C PHE A 102 3.89 -9.24 5.61
N GLU A 103 3.57 -9.76 4.42
CA GLU A 103 4.10 -11.04 3.93
C GLU A 103 5.63 -10.98 3.77
N ASP A 104 6.15 -9.92 3.13
CA ASP A 104 7.59 -9.71 2.93
C ASP A 104 8.35 -9.63 4.27
N LEU A 105 7.71 -9.09 5.31
CA LEU A 105 8.28 -8.96 6.66
C LEU A 105 8.08 -10.20 7.55
N ASN A 106 7.55 -11.31 7.01
CA ASN A 106 7.19 -12.51 7.77
C ASN A 106 6.26 -12.21 8.96
N ASN A 107 5.38 -11.21 8.82
CA ASN A 107 4.54 -10.69 9.88
C ASN A 107 3.05 -10.94 9.58
N ILE A 108 2.69 -12.21 9.44
CA ILE A 108 1.33 -12.68 9.17
C ILE A 108 0.86 -13.57 10.32
N ASN A 109 -0.31 -13.28 10.89
CA ASN A 109 -0.95 -14.04 11.98
C ASN A 109 -0.07 -14.21 13.23
N THR A 110 0.55 -13.12 13.68
CA THR A 110 1.51 -13.09 14.81
C THR A 110 0.92 -12.52 16.11
N LEU A 111 -0.41 -12.36 16.19
CA LEU A 111 -1.15 -11.80 17.34
C LEU A 111 -1.64 -12.86 18.32
#